data_AF-I1Y999-F1
#
_entry.id   AF-I1Y999-F1
#
_cell.length_a   1.000
_cell.length_b   1.000
_cell.length_c   1.000
_cell.angle_alpha   90.00
_cell.angle_beta   90.00
_cell.angle_gamma   90.00
#
_symmetry.space_group_name_H-M   'P 1'
#
loop_
_entity.id
_entity.type
_entity.pdbx_description
1 polymer ?
#
loop_
_entity_poly.entity_id
_entity_poly.type
_entity_poly.pdbx_seq_one_letter_code
_entity_poly.pdbx_strand_id
1 'polypeptide(L)'
;KDRLTDLGPRHFWQYFPPVIQNNYGKWAYHEVLEPGILVHVSETGDKVYTVRCGAARFMTVQHVREICEIADKYCDGYVRFTTRNNIEFLVDSVEKLEALKKDLESRKFVSGSYKFPIGGTGAGVTNIVHTQGYVHCHTPATDASSMVKAVADELFEYFQGMQLPAKVRVSMACCLNMCGAVHCSDIALLGYHRKPPIIDHEVIDKVCEIPLAIAACPVGAISPDKTPEGGKTVKIKQDRCMFCGNCYT
;
A
#
# COMPACT_ATOMS: atom_id res chain seq x y z
N LYS A 1 -16.09 32.78 -7.40
CA LYS A 1 -15.66 32.87 -8.82
C LYS A 1 -14.23 32.36 -8.88
N ASP A 2 -13.83 31.66 -9.94
CA ASP A 2 -12.50 31.04 -10.14
C ASP A 2 -12.23 29.70 -9.43
N ARG A 3 -13.28 28.99 -8.98
CA ARG A 3 -13.13 27.59 -8.54
C ARG A 3 -13.12 26.69 -9.77
N LEU A 4 -12.02 25.96 -9.96
CA LEU A 4 -11.95 24.87 -10.92
C LEU A 4 -12.44 23.57 -10.25
N THR A 5 -13.30 22.81 -10.94
CA THR A 5 -13.83 21.51 -10.49
C THR A 5 -13.83 20.51 -11.64
N ASP A 6 -13.99 19.22 -11.32
CA ASP A 6 -14.24 18.15 -12.32
C ASP A 6 -13.11 17.94 -13.36
N LEU A 7 -11.87 18.31 -13.01
CA LEU A 7 -10.71 18.18 -13.92
C LEU A 7 -10.15 16.75 -14.01
N GLY A 8 -10.46 15.89 -13.04
CA GLY A 8 -9.89 14.54 -12.97
C GLY A 8 -8.36 14.50 -12.79
N PRO A 9 -7.73 13.34 -13.00
CA PRO A 9 -6.27 13.21 -12.95
C PRO A 9 -5.63 13.78 -14.22
N ARG A 10 -4.34 14.12 -14.13
CA ARG A 10 -3.51 14.38 -15.32
C ARG A 10 -3.38 13.10 -16.14
N HIS A 11 -3.43 13.21 -17.47
CA HIS A 11 -3.30 12.06 -18.35
C HIS A 11 -1.88 11.48 -18.29
N PHE A 12 -1.75 10.17 -18.05
CA PHE A 12 -0.48 9.49 -17.81
C PHE A 12 0.54 9.66 -18.96
N TRP A 13 0.06 9.84 -20.19
CA TRP A 13 0.90 10.04 -21.37
C TRP A 13 1.88 11.20 -21.20
N GLN A 14 1.52 12.23 -20.43
CA GLN A 14 2.37 13.41 -20.17
C GLN A 14 3.63 13.08 -19.36
N TYR A 15 3.69 11.90 -18.73
CA TYR A 15 4.75 11.52 -17.78
C TYR A 15 5.44 10.22 -18.17
N PHE A 16 5.28 9.76 -19.41
CA PHE A 16 6.03 8.61 -19.90
C PHE A 16 7.45 9.01 -20.33
N PRO A 17 8.47 8.23 -19.97
CA PRO A 17 9.78 8.33 -20.61
C PRO A 17 9.63 8.18 -22.13
N PRO A 18 10.45 8.88 -22.95
CA PRO A 18 10.36 8.79 -24.41
C PRO A 18 10.41 7.36 -24.95
N VAL A 19 11.29 6.50 -24.41
CA VAL A 19 11.37 5.08 -24.80
C VAL A 19 10.06 4.32 -24.57
N ILE A 20 9.29 4.69 -23.53
CA ILE A 20 7.98 4.09 -23.24
C ILE A 20 6.92 4.61 -24.21
N GLN A 21 6.90 5.91 -24.51
CA GLN A 21 5.95 6.48 -25.48
C GLN A 21 6.16 5.90 -26.88
N ASN A 22 7.40 5.85 -27.35
CA ASN A 22 7.74 5.41 -28.71
C ASN A 22 7.39 3.93 -28.94
N ASN A 23 7.45 3.12 -27.89
CA ASN A 23 7.20 1.68 -27.92
C ASN A 23 5.88 1.27 -27.25
N TYR A 24 4.97 2.22 -27.02
CA TYR A 24 3.70 1.93 -26.36
C TYR A 24 2.87 0.92 -27.17
N GLY A 25 2.58 -0.24 -26.57
CA GLY A 25 1.85 -1.33 -27.23
C GLY A 25 2.68 -2.18 -28.20
N LYS A 26 4.01 -1.98 -28.27
CA LYS A 26 4.93 -2.68 -29.20
C LYS A 26 6.07 -3.39 -28.47
N TRP A 27 5.76 -4.00 -27.32
CA TRP A 27 6.73 -4.74 -26.53
C TRP A 27 6.75 -6.21 -26.95
N ALA A 28 7.92 -6.74 -27.29
CA ALA A 28 8.07 -8.11 -27.74
C ALA A 28 8.19 -9.09 -26.57
N TYR A 29 9.07 -8.79 -25.61
CA TYR A 29 9.28 -9.63 -24.43
C TYR A 29 9.90 -8.86 -23.27
N HIS A 30 10.00 -9.53 -22.12
CA HIS A 30 10.73 -9.03 -20.96
C HIS A 30 11.54 -10.14 -20.32
N GLU A 31 12.59 -9.76 -19.61
CA GLU A 31 13.42 -10.66 -18.80
C GLU A 31 13.67 -10.03 -17.43
N VAL A 32 13.82 -10.87 -16.41
CA VAL A 32 14.31 -10.47 -15.09
C VAL A 32 15.80 -10.80 -15.08
N LEU A 33 16.64 -9.76 -15.12
CA LEU A 33 18.10 -9.93 -15.23
C LEU A 33 18.71 -10.37 -13.89
N GLU A 34 18.22 -9.78 -12.81
CA GLU A 34 18.59 -10.08 -11.42
C GLU A 34 17.47 -9.57 -10.48
N PRO A 35 17.49 -9.89 -9.18
CA PRO A 35 16.47 -9.39 -8.25
C PRO A 35 16.37 -7.85 -8.27
N GLY A 36 15.16 -7.35 -8.52
CA GLY A 36 14.89 -5.92 -8.68
C GLY A 36 15.12 -5.34 -10.08
N ILE A 37 15.74 -6.06 -11.02
CA ILE A 37 16.11 -5.53 -12.34
C ILE A 37 15.38 -6.25 -13.46
N LEU A 38 14.69 -5.49 -14.30
CA LEU A 38 14.01 -6.01 -15.49
C LEU A 38 14.54 -5.33 -16.74
N VAL A 39 14.46 -6.03 -17.87
CA VAL A 39 14.56 -5.42 -19.20
C VAL A 39 13.29 -5.73 -20.00
N HIS A 40 12.76 -4.74 -20.69
CA HIS A 40 11.76 -4.95 -21.74
C HIS A 40 12.39 -4.62 -23.08
N VAL A 41 12.11 -5.46 -24.09
CA VAL A 41 12.62 -5.30 -25.45
C VAL A 41 11.43 -5.09 -26.38
N SER A 42 11.47 -4.03 -27.18
CA SER A 42 10.41 -3.73 -28.15
C SER A 42 10.53 -4.57 -29.41
N GLU A 43 9.50 -4.56 -30.23
CA GLU A 43 9.51 -5.18 -31.57
C GLU A 43 10.56 -4.58 -32.50
N THR A 44 11.00 -3.33 -32.25
CA THR A 44 12.06 -2.64 -33.01
C THR A 44 13.45 -2.84 -32.41
N GLY A 45 13.56 -3.54 -31.29
CA GLY A 45 14.83 -3.80 -30.58
C GLY A 45 15.22 -2.76 -29.54
N ASP A 46 14.40 -1.71 -29.33
CA ASP A 46 14.63 -0.75 -28.24
C ASP A 46 14.54 -1.46 -26.90
N LYS A 47 15.38 -1.04 -25.94
CA LYS A 47 15.41 -1.61 -24.60
C LYS A 47 15.10 -0.56 -23.55
N VAL A 48 14.38 -0.97 -22.52
CA VAL A 48 14.24 -0.19 -21.29
C VAL A 48 14.53 -1.10 -20.09
N TYR A 49 15.47 -0.67 -19.27
CA TYR A 49 15.85 -1.32 -18.03
C TYR A 49 15.10 -0.66 -16.88
N THR A 50 14.53 -1.47 -16.00
CA THR A 50 13.76 -1.00 -14.84
C THR A 50 14.43 -1.48 -13.56
N VAL A 51 14.74 -0.54 -12.66
CA VAL A 51 15.25 -0.82 -11.31
C VAL A 51 14.11 -0.61 -10.31
N ARG A 52 13.65 -1.70 -9.70
CA ARG A 52 12.59 -1.69 -8.68
C ARG A 52 13.19 -1.61 -7.28
N CYS A 53 12.72 -0.63 -6.52
CA CYS A 53 13.13 -0.39 -5.13
C CYS A 53 11.95 -0.51 -4.17
N GLY A 54 12.20 -1.09 -3.00
CA GLY A 54 11.27 -1.08 -1.88
C GLY A 54 11.02 0.34 -1.37
N ALA A 55 9.83 0.60 -0.86
CA ALA A 55 9.49 1.87 -0.22
C ALA A 55 8.50 1.67 0.92
N ALA A 56 8.54 2.56 1.92
CA ALA A 56 7.71 2.46 3.11
C ALA A 56 6.22 2.80 2.89
N ARG A 57 5.82 3.20 1.67
CA ARG A 57 4.52 3.81 1.30
C ARG A 57 4.25 5.14 2.02
N PHE A 58 4.22 5.16 3.35
CA PHE A 58 4.22 6.40 4.13
C PHE A 58 5.61 7.05 4.04
N MET A 59 5.67 8.26 3.49
CA MET A 59 6.94 8.93 3.22
C MET A 59 6.81 10.45 3.38
N THR A 60 7.93 11.09 3.69
CA THR A 60 8.03 12.54 3.81
C THR A 60 8.22 13.18 2.44
N VAL A 61 7.90 14.47 2.33
CA VAL A 61 8.19 15.25 1.11
C VAL A 61 9.69 15.30 0.80
N GLN A 62 10.56 15.23 1.80
CA GLN A 62 12.02 15.16 1.60
C GLN A 62 12.42 13.85 0.90
N HIS A 63 11.82 12.72 1.29
CA HIS A 63 12.09 11.46 0.62
C HIS A 63 11.56 11.45 -0.82
N VAL A 64 10.40 12.07 -1.08
CA VAL A 64 9.89 12.27 -2.45
C VAL A 64 10.84 13.13 -3.29
N ARG A 65 11.39 14.22 -2.72
CA ARG A 65 12.38 15.05 -3.42
C ARG A 65 13.68 14.29 -3.73
N GLU A 66 14.10 13.39 -2.83
CA GLU A 66 15.25 12.51 -3.08
C GLU A 66 14.97 11.48 -4.20
N ILE A 67 13.73 10.98 -4.31
CA ILE A 67 13.30 10.17 -5.46
C ILE A 67 13.41 10.99 -6.76
N CYS A 68 12.93 12.23 -6.75
CA CYS A 68 13.05 13.14 -7.90
C CYS A 68 14.52 13.43 -8.26
N GLU A 69 15.39 13.68 -7.28
CA GLU A 69 16.83 13.91 -7.50
C GLU A 69 17.48 12.73 -8.25
N ILE A 70 17.15 11.49 -7.85
CA ILE A 70 17.65 10.28 -8.52
C ILE A 70 17.07 10.18 -9.94
N ALA A 71 15.78 10.46 -10.11
CA ALA A 71 15.12 10.42 -11.41
C ALA A 71 15.71 11.47 -12.37
N ASP A 72 15.94 12.70 -11.91
CA ASP A 72 16.57 13.78 -12.69
C ASP A 72 18.00 13.40 -13.11
N LYS A 73 18.75 12.75 -12.21
CA LYS A 73 20.15 12.38 -12.44
C LYS A 73 20.33 11.22 -13.42
N TYR A 74 19.45 10.22 -13.38
CA TYR A 74 19.65 8.96 -14.10
C TYR A 74 18.57 8.63 -15.13
N CYS A 75 17.36 9.16 -14.96
CA CYS A 75 16.14 8.71 -15.65
C CYS A 75 15.44 9.86 -16.38
N ASP A 76 16.15 10.94 -16.71
CA ASP A 76 15.64 12.12 -17.43
C ASP A 76 14.40 12.75 -16.77
N GLY A 77 14.32 12.68 -15.43
CA GLY A 77 13.22 13.19 -14.62
C GLY A 77 11.99 12.28 -14.52
N TYR A 78 12.06 11.05 -15.05
CA TYR A 78 10.96 10.09 -15.01
C TYR A 78 11.14 9.04 -13.91
N VAL A 79 10.04 8.78 -13.19
CA VAL A 79 9.93 7.71 -12.19
C VAL A 79 8.48 7.25 -12.12
N ARG A 80 8.26 6.00 -11.74
CA ARG A 80 6.90 5.49 -11.49
C ARG A 80 6.80 4.74 -10.18
N PHE A 81 5.57 4.55 -9.73
CA PHE A 81 5.25 3.66 -8.62
C PHE A 81 4.49 2.44 -9.12
N THR A 82 4.73 1.31 -8.46
CA THR A 82 4.01 0.05 -8.74
C THR A 82 2.70 -0.01 -7.96
N THR A 83 1.82 -0.95 -8.33
CA THR A 83 0.58 -1.24 -7.59
C THR A 83 0.80 -1.76 -6.17
N ARG A 84 2.05 -2.07 -5.78
CA ARG A 84 2.43 -2.44 -4.41
C ARG A 84 3.33 -1.40 -3.75
N ASN A 85 3.26 -0.16 -4.22
CA ASN A 85 3.95 1.01 -3.64
C ASN A 85 5.48 0.94 -3.68
N ASN A 86 6.08 0.02 -4.43
CA ASN A 86 7.50 0.11 -4.80
C ASN A 86 7.72 1.25 -5.80
N ILE A 87 8.96 1.75 -5.82
CA ILE A 87 9.44 2.77 -6.76
C ILE A 87 10.12 2.05 -7.92
N GLU A 88 9.97 2.56 -9.14
CA GLU A 88 10.70 2.08 -10.31
C GLU A 88 11.32 3.23 -11.08
N PHE A 89 12.63 3.10 -11.30
CA PHE A 89 13.45 3.97 -12.11
C PHE A 89 13.72 3.29 -13.45
N LEU A 90 13.66 4.04 -14.56
CA LEU A 90 13.75 3.49 -15.90
C LEU A 90 14.90 4.16 -16.66
N VAL A 91 15.77 3.34 -17.26
CA VAL A 91 16.92 3.80 -18.04
C VAL A 91 17.02 3.03 -19.36
N ASP A 92 17.66 3.62 -20.35
CA ASP A 92 17.77 3.11 -21.73
C ASP A 92 19.12 2.46 -22.05
N SER A 93 20.08 2.50 -21.12
CA SER A 93 21.42 1.95 -21.31
C SER A 93 21.92 1.17 -20.08
N VAL A 94 22.83 0.22 -20.32
CA VAL A 94 23.46 -0.61 -19.27
C VAL A 94 24.38 0.24 -18.39
N GLU A 95 25.06 1.23 -18.96
CA GLU A 95 25.92 2.15 -18.22
C GLU A 95 25.13 2.97 -17.21
N LYS A 96 23.97 3.51 -17.62
CA LYS A 96 23.05 4.22 -16.71
C LYS A 96 22.50 3.27 -15.64
N LEU A 97 22.17 2.03 -16.00
CA LEU A 97 21.67 1.00 -15.07
C LEU A 97 22.68 0.74 -13.94
N GLU A 98 23.94 0.47 -14.27
CA GLU A 98 24.96 0.18 -13.27
C GLU A 98 25.29 1.40 -12.39
N ALA A 99 25.32 2.60 -12.98
CA ALA A 99 25.51 3.84 -12.22
C ALA A 99 24.34 4.11 -11.24
N LEU A 100 23.11 3.84 -11.66
CA LEU A 100 21.90 3.99 -10.85
C LEU A 100 21.86 2.96 -9.69
N LYS A 101 22.14 1.69 -9.96
CA LYS A 101 22.18 0.63 -8.94
C LYS A 101 23.12 0.99 -7.79
N LYS A 102 24.34 1.39 -8.13
CA LYS A 102 25.36 1.79 -7.14
C LYS A 102 24.92 2.96 -6.27
N ASP A 103 24.26 3.96 -6.86
CA ASP A 103 23.75 5.13 -6.12
C ASP A 103 22.64 4.72 -5.15
N LEU A 104 21.66 3.92 -5.62
CA LEU A 104 20.55 3.43 -4.81
C LEU A 104 21.02 2.59 -3.60
N GLU A 105 21.96 1.67 -3.82
CA GLU A 105 22.52 0.81 -2.77
C GLU A 105 23.29 1.58 -1.69
N SER A 106 23.88 2.73 -2.06
CA SER A 106 24.64 3.58 -1.13
C SER A 106 23.74 4.38 -0.17
N ARG A 107 22.45 4.52 -0.48
CA ARG A 107 21.53 5.42 0.22
C ARG A 107 20.87 4.74 1.42
N LYS A 108 21.26 5.18 2.62
CA LYS A 108 20.71 4.73 3.92
C LYS A 108 20.14 5.89 4.72
N PHE A 109 19.13 5.61 5.53
CA PHE A 109 18.73 6.50 6.62
C PHE A 109 19.82 6.52 7.70
N VAL A 110 19.85 7.56 8.52
CA VAL A 110 20.80 7.69 9.66
C VAL A 110 20.72 6.48 10.61
N SER A 111 19.54 5.87 10.75
CA SER A 111 19.33 4.66 11.56
C SER A 111 19.82 3.36 10.91
N GLY A 112 20.39 3.41 9.70
CA GLY A 112 21.01 2.27 9.02
C GLY A 112 20.12 1.52 8.04
N SER A 113 18.79 1.74 8.04
CA SER A 113 17.89 1.12 7.06
C SER A 113 18.13 1.68 5.65
N TYR A 114 18.06 0.82 4.63
CA TYR A 114 18.11 1.23 3.23
C TYR A 114 16.98 2.20 2.89
N LYS A 115 17.29 3.25 2.13
CA LYS A 115 16.28 4.15 1.58
C LYS A 115 15.60 3.54 0.35
N PHE A 116 16.39 2.86 -0.49
CA PHE A 116 15.94 2.31 -1.77
C PHE A 116 16.49 0.88 -1.97
N PRO A 117 16.09 -0.10 -1.14
CA PRO A 117 16.55 -1.47 -1.31
C PRO A 117 16.06 -2.03 -2.65
N ILE A 118 16.96 -2.54 -3.49
CA ILE A 118 16.65 -3.11 -4.80
C ILE A 118 16.08 -4.52 -4.62
N GLY A 119 14.96 -4.83 -5.29
CA GLY A 119 14.32 -6.15 -5.18
C GLY A 119 12.85 -6.22 -5.61
N GLY A 120 12.17 -7.28 -5.18
CA GLY A 120 10.72 -7.46 -5.36
C GLY A 120 10.28 -7.91 -6.77
N THR A 121 11.19 -8.44 -7.59
CA THR A 121 10.91 -9.10 -8.87
C THR A 121 10.90 -10.63 -8.71
N GLY A 122 10.49 -11.36 -9.76
CA GLY A 122 10.50 -12.83 -9.78
C GLY A 122 9.80 -13.55 -8.63
N ALA A 123 10.26 -14.74 -8.31
CA ALA A 123 9.69 -15.59 -7.26
C ALA A 123 10.31 -15.30 -5.89
N GLY A 124 10.08 -14.10 -5.37
CA GLY A 124 10.43 -13.67 -4.02
C GLY A 124 9.23 -13.12 -3.26
N VAL A 125 9.49 -12.37 -2.21
CA VAL A 125 8.47 -11.55 -1.53
C VAL A 125 8.56 -10.13 -2.07
N THR A 126 7.44 -9.58 -2.50
CA THR A 126 7.38 -8.14 -2.83
C THR A 126 6.75 -7.36 -1.68
N ASN A 127 6.65 -6.05 -1.84
CA ASN A 127 6.22 -5.15 -0.77
C ASN A 127 4.81 -5.47 -0.24
N ILE A 128 4.55 -5.07 1.00
CA ILE A 128 3.34 -5.38 1.74
C ILE A 128 2.32 -4.26 1.52
N VAL A 129 1.22 -4.57 0.84
CA VAL A 129 0.08 -3.65 0.73
C VAL A 129 -0.55 -3.51 2.11
N HIS A 130 -0.69 -2.28 2.60
CA HIS A 130 -1.14 -2.03 3.96
C HIS A 130 -1.96 -0.75 4.12
N THR A 131 -2.63 -0.66 5.27
CA THR A 131 -3.61 0.38 5.61
C THR A 131 -3.01 1.54 6.41
N GLN A 132 -3.87 2.36 7.02
CA GLN A 132 -3.46 3.50 7.83
C GLN A 132 -2.99 3.11 9.24
N GLY A 133 -3.63 2.12 9.90
CA GLY A 133 -3.32 1.81 11.30
C GLY A 133 -3.57 2.99 12.24
N TYR A 134 -2.75 3.10 13.28
CA TYR A 134 -2.85 4.16 14.29
C TYR A 134 -2.36 5.52 13.79
N VAL A 135 -1.74 5.57 12.61
CA VAL A 135 -1.27 6.83 12.01
C VAL A 135 -2.44 7.76 11.66
N HIS A 136 -3.61 7.21 11.29
CA HIS A 136 -4.70 8.05 10.79
C HIS A 136 -6.12 7.50 10.95
N CYS A 137 -6.33 6.19 11.13
CA CYS A 137 -7.67 5.62 11.18
C CYS A 137 -8.23 5.65 12.61
N HIS A 138 -9.55 5.80 12.74
CA HIS A 138 -10.25 5.74 14.03
C HIS A 138 -10.86 4.35 14.34
N THR A 139 -10.97 3.45 13.35
CA THR A 139 -11.40 2.05 13.54
C THR A 139 -10.29 0.96 13.58
N PRO A 140 -8.99 1.26 13.79
CA PRO A 140 -7.95 0.23 13.77
C PRO A 140 -8.00 -0.64 15.03
N ALA A 141 -7.89 -1.96 14.85
CA ALA A 141 -7.63 -2.91 15.92
C ALA A 141 -6.12 -3.14 16.16
N THR A 142 -5.27 -2.70 15.23
CA THR A 142 -3.80 -2.76 15.32
C THR A 142 -3.16 -1.71 14.40
N ASP A 143 -1.87 -1.43 14.58
CA ASP A 143 -1.14 -0.53 13.69
C ASP A 143 -0.74 -1.21 12.38
N ALA A 144 -0.57 -0.42 11.31
CA ALA A 144 -0.18 -0.92 10.00
C ALA A 144 1.33 -0.77 9.74
N SER A 145 1.86 0.45 9.87
CA SER A 145 3.24 0.76 9.49
C SER A 145 4.27 0.00 10.32
N SER A 146 4.05 -0.11 11.63
CA SER A 146 4.97 -0.87 12.51
C SER A 146 4.93 -2.38 12.23
N MET A 147 3.75 -2.96 12.02
CA MET A 147 3.59 -4.37 11.67
C MET A 147 4.26 -4.69 10.34
N VAL A 148 4.07 -3.84 9.33
CA VAL A 148 4.72 -3.99 8.02
C VAL A 148 6.22 -3.89 8.14
N LYS A 149 6.74 -2.91 8.89
CA LYS A 149 8.18 -2.75 9.10
C LYS A 149 8.78 -4.00 9.76
N ALA A 150 8.18 -4.49 10.84
CA ALA A 150 8.65 -5.67 11.55
C ALA A 150 8.70 -6.91 10.64
N VAL A 151 7.64 -7.16 9.87
CA VAL A 151 7.59 -8.30 8.95
C VAL A 151 8.51 -8.12 7.75
N ALA A 152 8.62 -6.91 7.20
CA ALA A 152 9.50 -6.64 6.07
C ALA A 152 10.98 -6.79 6.42
N ASP A 153 11.37 -6.53 7.67
CA ASP A 153 12.74 -6.76 8.15
C ASP A 153 13.08 -8.25 8.19
N GLU A 154 12.18 -9.10 8.68
CA GLU A 154 12.36 -10.56 8.69
C GLU A 154 12.30 -11.18 7.29
N LEU A 155 11.57 -10.55 6.36
CA LEU A 155 11.43 -11.04 4.98
C LEU A 155 12.41 -10.36 4.00
N PHE A 156 13.36 -9.57 4.48
CA PHE A 156 14.19 -8.72 3.63
C PHE A 156 15.04 -9.52 2.63
N GLU A 157 15.56 -10.68 3.03
CA GLU A 157 16.30 -11.58 2.14
C GLU A 157 15.43 -12.04 0.96
N TYR A 158 14.17 -12.41 1.21
CA TYR A 158 13.23 -12.81 0.15
C TYR A 158 12.80 -11.64 -0.73
N PHE A 159 12.92 -10.41 -0.26
CA PHE A 159 12.71 -9.22 -1.08
C PHE A 159 13.87 -9.01 -2.05
N GLN A 160 15.11 -9.24 -1.62
CA GLN A 160 16.31 -9.13 -2.46
C GLN A 160 16.64 -10.40 -3.25
N GLY A 161 15.86 -11.47 -3.09
CA GLY A 161 16.05 -12.76 -3.74
C GLY A 161 14.88 -13.18 -4.64
N MET A 162 15.05 -14.32 -5.31
CA MET A 162 14.03 -14.97 -6.15
C MET A 162 14.00 -16.49 -5.93
N GLN A 163 14.10 -16.92 -4.67
CA GLN A 163 14.32 -18.31 -4.26
C GLN A 163 13.04 -19.08 -3.87
N LEU A 164 11.86 -18.47 -3.96
CA LEU A 164 10.60 -19.12 -3.64
C LEU A 164 10.04 -19.89 -4.84
N PRO A 165 9.13 -20.87 -4.62
CA PRO A 165 8.48 -21.59 -5.74
C PRO A 165 7.64 -20.69 -6.65
N ALA A 166 7.09 -19.61 -6.09
CA ALA A 166 6.33 -18.59 -6.78
C ALA A 166 6.42 -17.26 -6.01
N LYS A 167 5.96 -16.17 -6.63
CA LYS A 167 5.89 -14.87 -5.96
C LYS A 167 4.88 -14.93 -4.81
N VAL A 168 5.31 -14.53 -3.62
CA VAL A 168 4.46 -14.43 -2.42
C VAL A 168 4.04 -12.99 -2.20
N ARG A 169 2.74 -12.78 -2.02
CA ARG A 169 2.11 -11.49 -1.70
C ARG A 169 1.63 -11.52 -0.26
N VAL A 170 2.24 -10.66 0.56
CA VAL A 170 1.78 -10.40 1.92
C VAL A 170 0.98 -9.10 1.93
N SER A 171 -0.16 -9.07 2.61
CA SER A 171 -0.92 -7.82 2.80
C SER A 171 -1.39 -7.67 4.25
N MET A 172 -1.64 -6.43 4.67
CA MET A 172 -2.01 -6.09 6.04
C MET A 172 -3.20 -5.13 6.08
N ALA A 173 -4.18 -5.40 6.93
CA ALA A 173 -5.25 -4.45 7.24
C ALA A 173 -5.43 -4.29 8.75
N CYS A 174 -5.57 -3.04 9.19
CA CYS A 174 -5.71 -2.69 10.60
C CYS A 174 -7.07 -3.08 11.20
N CYS A 175 -8.08 -3.35 10.38
CA CYS A 175 -9.38 -3.88 10.79
C CYS A 175 -10.02 -4.66 9.63
N LEU A 176 -11.18 -5.26 9.88
CA LEU A 176 -11.87 -6.13 8.92
C LEU A 176 -12.60 -5.43 7.77
N ASN A 177 -12.58 -4.10 7.71
CA ASN A 177 -12.90 -3.41 6.47
C ASN A 177 -11.90 -3.78 5.36
N MET A 178 -10.74 -4.36 5.73
CA MET A 178 -9.79 -5.01 4.83
C MET A 178 -9.35 -4.11 3.67
N CYS A 179 -9.21 -2.80 3.91
CA CYS A 179 -8.87 -1.82 2.88
C CYS A 179 -7.55 -2.17 2.16
N GLY A 180 -7.65 -2.80 0.98
CA GLY A 180 -6.50 -3.35 0.26
C GLY A 180 -6.74 -4.81 -0.12
N ALA A 181 -5.72 -5.66 0.11
CA ALA A 181 -5.64 -6.98 -0.50
C ALA A 181 -5.60 -8.15 0.50
N VAL A 182 -5.96 -7.94 1.78
CA VAL A 182 -5.94 -8.99 2.82
C VAL A 182 -6.76 -10.22 2.41
N HIS A 183 -7.92 -10.04 1.81
CA HIS A 183 -8.83 -11.12 1.41
C HIS A 183 -8.35 -11.93 0.18
N CYS A 184 -7.28 -11.50 -0.50
CA CYS A 184 -6.81 -12.08 -1.76
C CYS A 184 -5.28 -12.16 -1.87
N SER A 185 -4.60 -12.24 -0.72
CA SER A 185 -3.15 -12.40 -0.63
C SER A 185 -2.76 -13.80 -0.19
N ASP A 186 -1.55 -14.25 -0.55
CA ASP A 186 -1.02 -15.55 -0.14
C ASP A 186 -0.87 -15.63 1.39
N ILE A 187 -0.44 -14.52 2.02
CA ILE A 187 -0.40 -14.34 3.47
C ILE A 187 -1.06 -13.01 3.82
N ALA A 188 -1.89 -13.02 4.86
CA ALA A 188 -2.69 -11.88 5.25
C ALA A 188 -2.60 -11.61 6.76
N LEU A 189 -2.34 -10.35 7.11
CA LEU A 189 -2.33 -9.86 8.49
C LEU A 189 -3.57 -9.02 8.72
N LEU A 190 -4.33 -9.32 9.77
CA LEU A 190 -5.61 -8.68 10.03
C LEU A 190 -5.73 -8.28 11.51
N GLY A 191 -5.96 -6.99 11.75
CA GLY A 191 -6.38 -6.50 13.06
C GLY A 191 -7.78 -7.00 13.41
N TYR A 192 -7.92 -7.56 14.62
CA TYR A 192 -9.15 -8.23 15.04
C TYR A 192 -9.53 -7.86 16.48
N HIS A 193 -10.75 -7.39 16.69
CA HIS A 193 -11.30 -7.14 18.02
C HIS A 193 -11.82 -8.44 18.64
N ARG A 194 -11.89 -8.49 19.98
CA ARG A 194 -12.38 -9.66 20.74
C ARG A 194 -13.37 -9.29 21.85
N LYS A 195 -13.95 -8.10 21.78
CA LYS A 195 -14.92 -7.58 22.75
C LYS A 195 -16.04 -6.84 22.01
N PRO A 196 -17.30 -6.95 22.46
CA PRO A 196 -18.39 -6.11 21.96
C PRO A 196 -18.07 -4.62 22.17
N PRO A 197 -18.64 -3.71 21.36
CA PRO A 197 -18.46 -2.28 21.58
C PRO A 197 -19.11 -1.84 22.90
N ILE A 198 -18.55 -0.80 23.49
CA ILE A 198 -19.10 -0.12 24.66
C ILE A 198 -20.06 0.96 24.15
N ILE A 199 -21.26 1.01 24.71
CA ILE A 199 -22.30 1.96 24.29
C ILE A 199 -22.17 3.21 25.15
N ASP A 200 -21.98 4.36 24.51
CA ASP A 200 -22.11 5.66 25.16
C ASP A 200 -23.57 6.11 25.09
N HIS A 201 -24.34 5.73 26.11
CA HIS A 201 -25.77 6.00 26.18
C HIS A 201 -26.11 7.50 26.27
N GLU A 202 -25.17 8.36 26.68
CA GLU A 202 -25.41 9.80 26.88
C GLU A 202 -25.44 10.60 25.58
N VAL A 203 -24.75 10.10 24.55
CA VAL A 203 -24.54 10.82 23.29
C VAL A 203 -25.06 10.09 22.06
N ILE A 204 -25.32 8.78 22.11
CA ILE A 204 -25.66 7.98 20.92
C ILE A 204 -26.83 8.55 20.10
N ASP A 205 -27.90 9.04 20.72
CA ASP A 205 -29.04 9.63 19.99
C ASP A 205 -28.72 10.98 19.33
N LYS A 206 -27.63 11.64 19.77
CA LYS A 206 -27.20 12.95 19.26
C LYS A 206 -26.21 12.81 18.10
N VAL A 207 -25.44 11.72 18.06
CA VAL A 207 -24.33 11.54 17.10
C VAL A 207 -24.54 10.37 16.14
N CYS A 208 -25.52 9.50 16.40
CA CYS A 208 -25.82 8.35 15.56
C CYS A 208 -27.26 8.39 15.06
N GLU A 209 -27.43 8.06 13.78
CA GLU A 209 -28.72 7.60 13.28
C GLU A 209 -28.92 6.14 13.71
N ILE A 210 -29.65 5.91 14.80
CA ILE A 210 -29.85 4.57 15.41
C ILE A 210 -30.24 3.47 14.39
N PRO A 211 -31.14 3.71 13.41
CA PRO A 211 -31.45 2.69 12.39
C PRO A 211 -30.22 2.25 11.58
N LEU A 212 -29.28 3.14 11.28
CA LEU A 212 -28.03 2.79 10.58
C LEU A 212 -27.15 1.90 11.44
N ALA A 213 -26.99 2.22 12.73
CA ALA A 213 -26.20 1.39 13.65
C ALA A 213 -26.77 -0.04 13.78
N ILE A 214 -28.10 -0.18 13.79
CA ILE A 214 -28.77 -1.49 13.80
C ILE A 214 -28.54 -2.23 12.48
N ALA A 215 -28.76 -1.57 11.34
CA ALA A 215 -28.59 -2.17 10.01
C ALA A 215 -27.14 -2.53 9.69
N ALA A 216 -26.17 -1.84 10.31
CA ALA A 216 -24.76 -2.12 10.18
C ALA A 216 -24.34 -3.47 10.79
N CYS A 217 -25.17 -4.11 11.63
CA CYS A 217 -24.83 -5.38 12.26
C CYS A 217 -25.19 -6.58 11.36
N PRO A 218 -24.20 -7.30 10.78
CA PRO A 218 -24.47 -8.40 9.84
C PRO A 218 -25.06 -9.65 10.53
N VAL A 219 -24.98 -9.71 11.85
CA VAL A 219 -25.43 -10.85 12.67
C VAL A 219 -26.64 -10.52 13.54
N GLY A 220 -27.26 -9.34 13.36
CA GLY A 220 -28.47 -8.94 14.09
C GLY A 220 -28.32 -8.91 15.61
N ALA A 221 -27.15 -8.54 16.13
CA ALA A 221 -26.87 -8.45 17.55
C ALA A 221 -27.42 -7.17 18.20
N ILE A 222 -27.72 -6.13 17.41
CA ILE A 222 -28.11 -4.80 17.87
C ILE A 222 -29.63 -4.62 17.73
N SER A 223 -30.26 -4.05 18.75
CA SER A 223 -31.70 -3.73 18.72
C SER A 223 -31.98 -2.42 19.46
N PRO A 224 -33.08 -1.71 19.17
CA PRO A 224 -33.45 -0.49 19.87
C PRO A 224 -33.64 -0.72 21.37
N ASP A 225 -33.34 0.30 22.16
CA ASP A 225 -33.60 0.31 23.59
C ASP A 225 -33.88 1.74 24.09
N LYS A 226 -34.19 1.89 25.38
CA LYS A 226 -34.32 3.19 26.05
C LYS A 226 -33.41 3.29 27.28
N THR A 227 -32.84 4.47 27.52
CA THR A 227 -32.14 4.77 28.78
C THR A 227 -33.15 4.82 29.95
N PRO A 228 -32.71 4.73 31.22
CA PRO A 228 -33.60 4.86 32.38
C PRO A 228 -34.44 6.15 32.38
N GLU A 229 -33.91 7.23 31.81
CA GLU A 229 -34.55 8.55 31.67
C GLU A 229 -35.48 8.64 30.44
N GLY A 230 -35.61 7.55 29.67
CA GLY A 230 -36.47 7.47 28.49
C GLY A 230 -35.84 7.93 27.18
N GLY A 231 -34.55 8.27 27.16
CA GLY A 231 -33.80 8.60 25.96
C GLY A 231 -33.65 7.42 25.01
N LYS A 232 -33.49 7.66 23.70
CA LYS A 232 -33.31 6.57 22.73
C LYS A 232 -31.88 6.03 22.81
N THR A 233 -31.74 4.71 22.74
CA THR A 233 -30.42 4.06 22.70
C THR A 233 -30.52 2.69 22.00
N VAL A 234 -29.47 1.88 22.11
CA VAL A 234 -29.44 0.50 21.62
C VAL A 234 -28.98 -0.46 22.72
N LYS A 235 -29.26 -1.74 22.53
CA LYS A 235 -28.65 -2.84 23.30
C LYS A 235 -28.02 -3.86 22.36
N ILE A 236 -27.01 -4.56 22.87
CA ILE A 236 -26.21 -5.52 22.12
C ILE A 236 -26.28 -6.88 22.80
N LYS A 237 -26.78 -7.89 22.09
CA LYS A 237 -26.72 -9.29 22.48
C LYS A 237 -25.29 -9.81 22.31
N GLN A 238 -24.53 -9.89 23.41
CA GLN A 238 -23.10 -10.18 23.36
C GLN A 238 -22.78 -11.55 22.76
N ASP A 239 -23.63 -12.54 23.00
CA ASP A 239 -23.57 -13.91 22.45
C ASP A 239 -23.69 -13.96 20.92
N ARG A 240 -24.33 -12.96 20.31
CA ARG A 240 -24.41 -12.81 18.85
C ARG A 240 -23.32 -11.93 18.27
N CYS A 241 -22.67 -11.09 19.07
CA CYS A 241 -21.68 -10.14 18.57
C CYS A 241 -20.38 -10.85 18.18
N MET A 242 -19.89 -10.58 16.97
CA MET A 242 -18.60 -11.11 16.46
C MET A 242 -17.53 -10.01 16.30
N PHE A 243 -17.73 -8.87 16.98
CA PHE A 243 -16.72 -7.81 17.14
C PHE A 243 -16.26 -7.14 15.83
N CYS A 244 -17.11 -7.09 14.81
CA CYS A 244 -16.71 -6.49 13.53
C CYS A 244 -16.40 -5.00 13.58
N GLY A 245 -16.96 -4.28 14.55
CA GLY A 245 -16.79 -2.82 14.66
C GLY A 245 -17.57 -2.01 13.63
N ASN A 246 -18.33 -2.63 12.71
CA ASN A 246 -19.05 -1.90 11.66
C ASN A 246 -20.10 -0.91 12.22
N CYS A 247 -20.68 -1.19 13.39
CA CYS A 247 -21.59 -0.27 14.06
C CYS A 247 -20.89 0.94 14.71
N TYR A 248 -19.56 0.96 14.78
CA TYR A 248 -18.76 2.10 15.25
C TYR A 248 -18.18 2.94 14.09
N THR A 249 -18.16 2.38 12.87
CA THR A 249 -17.73 3.10 11.65
C THR A 249 -18.73 4.19 11.32
#